data_AF-A0A452ZTK7-F1
#
_entry.id   AF-A0A452ZTK7-F1
#
_cell.length_a   1.000
_cell.length_b   1.000
_cell.length_c   1.000
_cell.angle_alpha   90.00
_cell.angle_beta   90.00
_cell.angle_gamma   90.00
#
_symmetry.space_group_name_H-M   'P 1'
#
loop_
_entity.id
_entity.type
_entity.pdbx_description
1 polymer ?
#
loop_
_entity_poly.entity_id
_entity_poly.type
_entity_poly.pdbx_seq_one_letter_code
_entity_poly.pdbx_strand_id
1 'polypeptide(L)'
;LLTMASSSHQEELHEQGQEDEEGEDHDQHVQPSSSPEEGEEWEEAENSPVEQVALTVPVGDDPSTPVLTFRMWVLGATACVALSFLNTFFGYRKEPLEITAISAQVAVVPLGRLMAAALPERAFFRGRRWEFTLNPGPFNVKEHVLITIFANAGAGSVFAINLVTVLRVFYGKPISFLVSLLVVLTSQVLGFGWAGIFRRYLVEPAAMWWPSNLVQVSLFRALHEKERRRKGGMTRTQFFMVAFACSFAYYIFPGYLFEMLTSISWICWIFPASVVAQQLGSGLHGLGIGAIGLDWSSISSYLGSPLASPLFATANIAVGFFIYIYLVTPIAYWFNVYEARNFPIFSDGLFTATGQKYNISSIVDSEFHFDANAYEKNGPLYISTFFAVSYGLGFACLTATIVHVILFHGRYVISLSASFVL
;
A
#
# COMPACT_ATOMS: atom_id res chain seq x y z
N LEU A 1 -27.05 0.07 14.84
CA LEU A 1 -28.20 0.91 14.43
C LEU A 1 -28.01 1.60 13.06
N LEU A 2 -27.03 1.20 12.25
CA LEU A 2 -26.87 1.65 10.85
C LEU A 2 -26.68 0.49 9.85
N THR A 3 -26.94 -0.75 10.28
CA THR A 3 -26.83 -1.97 9.46
C THR A 3 -28.17 -2.51 8.98
N MET A 4 -29.29 -1.85 9.27
CA MET A 4 -30.64 -2.26 8.83
C MET A 4 -31.23 -1.41 7.69
N ALA A 5 -30.52 -0.39 7.20
CA ALA A 5 -31.02 0.50 6.14
C ALA A 5 -30.63 0.06 4.71
N SER A 6 -29.84 -1.00 4.55
CA SER A 6 -29.34 -1.43 3.23
C SER A 6 -30.28 -2.40 2.51
N SER A 7 -31.20 -3.07 3.20
CA SER A 7 -32.06 -4.09 2.57
C SER A 7 -33.35 -3.54 1.98
N SER A 8 -33.80 -2.35 2.38
CA SER A 8 -35.06 -1.77 1.91
C SER A 8 -34.94 -0.94 0.63
N HIS A 9 -33.73 -0.55 0.22
CA HIS A 9 -33.53 0.24 -1.00
C HIS A 9 -33.46 -0.61 -2.27
N GLN A 10 -33.45 -1.93 -2.14
CA GLN A 10 -33.25 -2.87 -3.25
C GLN A 10 -34.57 -3.32 -3.91
N GLU A 11 -35.73 -3.06 -3.28
CA GLU A 11 -37.05 -3.42 -3.82
C GLU A 11 -37.75 -2.28 -4.60
N GLU A 12 -37.39 -1.00 -4.39
CA GLU A 12 -38.13 0.14 -4.99
C GLU A 12 -37.63 0.58 -6.39
N LEU A 13 -36.52 0.04 -6.90
CA LEU A 13 -35.95 0.45 -8.20
C LEU A 13 -36.38 -0.44 -9.39
N HIS A 14 -37.20 -1.47 -9.16
CA HIS A 14 -37.59 -2.43 -10.20
C HIS A 14 -38.88 -2.06 -10.98
N GLU A 15 -39.52 -0.91 -10.71
CA GLU A 15 -40.85 -0.58 -11.26
C GLU A 15 -40.94 0.68 -12.15
N GLN A 16 -39.84 1.28 -12.61
CA GLN A 16 -39.93 2.43 -13.54
C GLN A 16 -39.02 2.30 -14.76
N GLY A 17 -39.60 1.86 -15.88
CA GLY A 17 -38.94 1.89 -17.19
C GLY A 17 -39.62 1.03 -18.26
N GLN A 18 -40.90 1.26 -18.53
CA GLN A 18 -41.62 0.72 -19.69
C GLN A 18 -42.40 1.87 -20.36
N GLU A 19 -42.55 1.80 -21.68
CA GLU A 19 -43.09 2.79 -22.66
C GLU A 19 -42.03 3.77 -23.22
N ASP A 20 -41.91 4.07 -24.53
CA ASP A 20 -42.38 3.55 -25.82
C ASP A 20 -41.60 4.34 -26.91
N GLU A 21 -41.31 3.74 -28.09
CA GLU A 21 -41.57 4.27 -29.45
C GLU A 21 -40.68 3.67 -30.55
N GLU A 22 -41.31 3.54 -31.72
CA GLU A 22 -41.09 2.64 -32.85
C GLU A 22 -40.18 3.21 -33.97
N GLY A 23 -39.68 2.30 -34.82
CA GLY A 23 -39.72 2.48 -36.28
C GLY A 23 -38.41 2.80 -37.02
N GLU A 24 -37.81 1.81 -37.70
CA GLU A 24 -37.81 1.70 -39.19
C GLU A 24 -36.87 0.59 -39.70
N ASP A 25 -37.42 -0.21 -40.62
CA ASP A 25 -36.85 -1.37 -41.30
C ASP A 25 -35.65 -1.04 -42.21
N HIS A 26 -34.63 -1.92 -42.22
CA HIS A 26 -34.01 -2.33 -43.47
C HIS A 26 -33.32 -3.70 -43.39
N ASP A 27 -33.93 -4.67 -44.09
CA ASP A 27 -33.43 -6.01 -44.40
C ASP A 27 -32.03 -6.01 -45.05
N GLN A 28 -31.07 -6.68 -44.42
CA GLN A 28 -29.98 -7.39 -45.12
C GLN A 28 -29.65 -8.70 -44.41
N HIS A 29 -29.83 -9.80 -45.15
CA HIS A 29 -29.50 -11.18 -44.80
C HIS A 29 -28.15 -11.34 -44.08
N VAL A 30 -28.18 -11.83 -42.84
CA VAL A 30 -27.04 -12.42 -42.14
C VAL A 30 -27.46 -13.79 -41.60
N GLN A 31 -26.61 -14.79 -41.85
CA GLN A 31 -26.74 -16.18 -41.37
C GLN A 31 -26.83 -16.24 -39.84
N PRO A 32 -27.47 -17.26 -39.24
CA PRO A 32 -27.78 -17.26 -37.81
C PRO A 32 -26.50 -17.45 -37.00
N SER A 33 -25.99 -16.36 -36.42
CA SER A 33 -25.05 -16.41 -35.30
C SER A 33 -25.83 -16.77 -34.04
N SER A 34 -25.32 -17.75 -33.30
CA SER A 34 -25.75 -18.13 -31.96
C SER A 34 -26.10 -16.92 -31.09
N SER A 35 -27.25 -17.05 -30.43
CA SER A 35 -27.82 -16.25 -29.34
C SER A 35 -26.79 -15.44 -28.52
N PRO A 36 -26.93 -14.10 -28.43
CA PRO A 36 -26.20 -13.26 -27.46
C PRO A 36 -26.69 -13.46 -26.02
N GLU A 37 -27.94 -13.90 -25.84
CA GLU A 37 -28.61 -13.97 -24.53
C GLU A 37 -28.04 -15.08 -23.62
N GLU A 38 -27.53 -16.18 -24.19
CA GLU A 38 -26.88 -17.25 -23.43
C GLU A 38 -25.43 -16.91 -23.03
N GLY A 39 -24.85 -15.80 -23.47
CA GLY A 39 -23.52 -15.35 -23.02
C GLY A 39 -23.59 -14.47 -21.78
N GLU A 40 -24.57 -13.56 -21.75
CA GLU A 40 -24.73 -12.57 -20.68
C GLU A 40 -25.26 -13.21 -19.38
N GLU A 41 -26.19 -14.17 -19.44
CA GLU A 41 -26.69 -14.86 -18.24
C GLU A 41 -25.62 -15.71 -17.52
N TRP A 42 -24.65 -16.26 -18.26
CA TRP A 42 -23.56 -17.06 -17.68
C TRP A 42 -22.44 -16.18 -17.11
N GLU A 43 -22.18 -15.03 -17.73
CA GLU A 43 -21.26 -14.02 -17.19
C GLU A 43 -21.77 -13.40 -15.88
N GLU A 44 -23.09 -13.26 -15.71
CA GLU A 44 -23.69 -12.82 -14.44
C GLU A 44 -23.61 -13.87 -13.32
N ALA A 45 -23.73 -15.17 -13.66
CA ALA A 45 -23.70 -16.26 -12.68
C ALA A 45 -22.30 -16.62 -12.16
N GLU A 46 -21.24 -16.41 -12.96
CA GLU A 46 -19.83 -16.63 -12.55
C GLU A 46 -19.17 -15.38 -11.94
N ASN A 47 -19.89 -14.25 -11.86
CA ASN A 47 -19.29 -13.00 -11.41
C ASN A 47 -19.09 -12.94 -9.89
N SER A 48 -18.10 -12.16 -9.47
CA SER A 48 -17.82 -11.95 -8.05
C SER A 48 -18.99 -11.24 -7.36
N PRO A 49 -19.39 -11.65 -6.14
CA PRO A 49 -20.43 -10.96 -5.37
C PRO A 49 -20.03 -9.54 -4.95
N VAL A 50 -18.74 -9.20 -5.02
CA VAL A 50 -18.22 -7.85 -4.79
C VAL A 50 -18.25 -7.07 -6.11
N GLU A 51 -19.13 -6.08 -6.20
CA GLU A 51 -19.34 -5.23 -7.39
C GLU A 51 -18.04 -4.63 -7.94
N GLN A 52 -17.16 -4.13 -7.06
CA GLN A 52 -15.90 -3.52 -7.48
C GLN A 52 -14.98 -4.54 -8.17
N VAL A 53 -15.00 -5.80 -7.74
CA VAL A 53 -14.25 -6.89 -8.35
C VAL A 53 -14.90 -7.27 -9.68
N ALA A 54 -16.22 -7.42 -9.70
CA ALA A 54 -17.00 -7.77 -10.89
C ALA A 54 -16.80 -6.77 -12.06
N LEU A 55 -16.72 -5.48 -11.76
CA LEU A 55 -16.49 -4.45 -12.77
C LEU A 55 -15.04 -4.39 -13.27
N THR A 56 -14.08 -4.86 -12.46
CA THR A 56 -12.64 -4.65 -12.73
C THR A 56 -11.92 -5.90 -13.20
N VAL A 57 -12.33 -7.10 -12.80
CA VAL A 57 -11.65 -8.36 -13.10
C VAL A 57 -12.44 -9.12 -14.18
N PRO A 58 -11.82 -9.53 -15.31
CA PRO A 58 -12.49 -10.37 -16.29
C PRO A 58 -12.71 -11.78 -15.73
N VAL A 59 -13.84 -12.40 -16.08
CA VAL A 59 -14.22 -13.75 -15.62
C VAL A 59 -13.43 -14.85 -16.35
N GLY A 60 -13.08 -14.62 -17.63
CA GLY A 60 -12.36 -15.60 -18.45
C GLY A 60 -10.83 -15.57 -18.31
N ASP A 61 -10.21 -16.75 -18.46
CA ASP A 61 -8.76 -16.92 -18.59
C ASP A 61 -8.40 -17.81 -19.79
N ASP A 62 -7.27 -17.53 -20.46
CA ASP A 62 -6.68 -18.41 -21.49
C ASP A 62 -5.45 -19.15 -20.93
N PRO A 63 -5.56 -20.45 -20.58
CA PRO A 63 -4.47 -21.22 -20.01
C PRO A 63 -3.27 -21.43 -20.95
N SER A 64 -3.43 -21.21 -22.25
CA SER A 64 -2.39 -21.48 -23.25
C SER A 64 -1.36 -20.36 -23.40
N THR A 65 -1.66 -19.16 -22.88
CA THR A 65 -0.79 -17.99 -22.97
C THR A 65 0.54 -18.23 -22.21
N PRO A 66 1.72 -17.99 -22.85
CA PRO A 66 3.02 -18.22 -22.21
C PRO A 66 3.28 -17.24 -21.07
N VAL A 67 3.80 -17.73 -19.95
CA VAL A 67 3.98 -16.93 -18.72
C VAL A 67 5.43 -16.86 -18.24
N LEU A 68 6.14 -18.00 -18.20
CA LEU A 68 7.52 -18.09 -17.71
C LEU A 68 8.55 -17.82 -18.82
N THR A 69 8.53 -16.61 -19.38
CA THR A 69 9.40 -16.26 -20.51
C THR A 69 10.71 -15.66 -20.06
N PHE A 70 11.71 -15.66 -20.96
CA PHE A 70 12.99 -14.99 -20.71
C PHE A 70 12.80 -13.50 -20.37
N ARG A 71 11.88 -12.82 -21.05
CA ARG A 71 11.53 -11.41 -20.79
C ARG A 71 11.03 -11.20 -19.37
N MET A 72 10.12 -12.07 -18.90
CA MET A 72 9.58 -12.02 -17.55
C MET A 72 10.71 -12.07 -16.51
N TRP A 73 11.64 -13.01 -16.64
CA TRP A 73 12.74 -13.17 -15.68
C TRP A 73 13.68 -11.96 -15.67
N VAL A 74 14.08 -11.47 -16.85
CA VAL A 74 15.01 -10.34 -16.96
C VAL A 74 14.37 -9.05 -16.45
N LEU A 75 13.17 -8.71 -16.93
CA LEU A 75 12.49 -7.48 -16.53
C LEU A 75 12.02 -7.53 -15.08
N GLY A 76 11.50 -8.68 -14.63
CA GLY A 76 11.08 -8.90 -13.24
C GLY A 76 12.23 -8.80 -12.26
N ALA A 77 13.33 -9.53 -12.49
CA ALA A 77 14.50 -9.48 -11.59
C ALA A 77 15.13 -8.08 -11.56
N THR A 78 15.24 -7.41 -12.71
CA THR A 78 15.78 -6.04 -12.77
C THR A 78 14.89 -5.06 -12.03
N ALA A 79 13.56 -5.12 -12.23
CA ALA A 79 12.62 -4.28 -11.51
C ALA A 79 12.66 -4.53 -10.00
N CYS A 80 12.73 -5.79 -9.57
CA CYS A 80 12.85 -6.16 -8.16
C CYS A 80 14.09 -5.54 -7.50
N VAL A 81 15.28 -5.70 -8.11
CA VAL A 81 16.53 -5.13 -7.59
C VAL A 81 16.47 -3.60 -7.58
N ALA A 82 15.97 -2.99 -8.65
CA ALA A 82 15.88 -1.54 -8.76
C ALA A 82 14.94 -0.94 -7.71
N LEU A 83 13.73 -1.48 -7.55
CA LEU A 83 12.77 -0.99 -6.57
C LEU A 83 13.27 -1.21 -5.13
N SER A 84 13.90 -2.35 -4.84
CA SER A 84 14.47 -2.61 -3.51
C SER A 84 15.56 -1.60 -3.14
N PHE A 85 16.45 -1.30 -4.08
CA PHE A 85 17.48 -0.28 -3.88
C PHE A 85 16.88 1.11 -3.68
N LEU A 86 15.98 1.53 -4.57
CA LEU A 86 15.39 2.86 -4.54
C LEU A 86 14.56 3.09 -3.27
N ASN A 87 13.71 2.14 -2.88
CA ASN A 87 12.86 2.28 -1.70
C ASN A 87 13.67 2.21 -0.40
N THR A 88 14.72 1.39 -0.34
CA THR A 88 15.64 1.42 0.81
C THR A 88 16.36 2.77 0.91
N PHE A 89 16.78 3.34 -0.22
CA PHE A 89 17.43 4.65 -0.26
C PHE A 89 16.48 5.77 0.17
N PHE A 90 15.25 5.79 -0.35
CA PHE A 90 14.26 6.81 -0.02
C PHE A 90 13.65 6.63 1.37
N GLY A 91 13.67 5.42 1.94
CA GLY A 91 13.15 5.13 3.27
C GLY A 91 13.88 5.86 4.41
N TYR A 92 15.10 6.36 4.18
CA TYR A 92 15.83 7.18 5.16
C TYR A 92 15.47 8.67 5.13
N ARG A 93 14.57 9.09 4.23
CA ARG A 93 14.06 10.46 4.22
C ARG A 93 13.08 10.67 5.37
N LYS A 94 13.00 11.91 5.87
CA LYS A 94 12.03 12.30 6.90
C LYS A 94 10.59 12.03 6.44
N GLU A 95 10.30 12.42 5.20
CA GLU A 95 9.10 12.00 4.47
C GLU A 95 9.52 10.92 3.47
N PRO A 96 9.28 9.64 3.78
CA PRO A 96 9.71 8.55 2.92
C PRO A 96 8.96 8.62 1.60
N LEU A 97 9.70 8.39 0.52
CA LEU A 97 9.17 8.36 -0.83
C LEU A 97 9.16 6.90 -1.30
N GLU A 98 7.98 6.33 -1.47
CA GLU A 98 7.84 4.93 -1.88
C GLU A 98 7.53 4.83 -3.37
N ILE A 99 8.38 4.14 -4.12
CA ILE A 99 8.12 3.76 -5.50
C ILE A 99 7.39 2.42 -5.50
N THR A 100 6.13 2.45 -5.89
CA THR A 100 5.27 1.26 -5.90
C THR A 100 5.48 0.41 -7.15
N ALA A 101 4.99 -0.83 -7.11
CA ALA A 101 5.00 -1.74 -8.27
C ALA A 101 4.26 -1.18 -9.50
N ILE A 102 3.37 -0.20 -9.33
CA ILE A 102 2.66 0.48 -10.43
C ILE A 102 3.66 1.20 -11.36
N SER A 103 4.72 1.79 -10.81
CA SER A 103 5.75 2.44 -11.63
C SER A 103 6.46 1.42 -12.54
N ALA A 104 6.76 0.23 -12.02
CA ALA A 104 7.32 -0.86 -12.82
C ALA A 104 6.32 -1.35 -13.87
N GLN A 105 5.04 -1.49 -13.51
CA GLN A 105 3.95 -1.86 -14.43
C GLN A 105 3.84 -0.90 -15.63
N VAL A 106 4.04 0.41 -15.42
CA VAL A 106 4.04 1.37 -16.54
C VAL A 106 5.32 1.27 -17.37
N ALA A 107 6.49 1.21 -16.71
CA ALA A 107 7.80 1.21 -17.37
C ALA A 107 8.07 -0.06 -18.20
N VAL A 108 7.53 -1.20 -17.77
CA VAL A 108 7.75 -2.50 -18.40
C VAL A 108 7.03 -2.63 -19.74
N VAL A 109 5.91 -1.92 -19.98
CA VAL A 109 5.18 -2.01 -21.25
C VAL A 109 6.03 -1.68 -22.48
N PRO A 110 6.69 -0.51 -22.58
CA PRO A 110 7.54 -0.20 -23.74
C PRO A 110 8.73 -1.15 -23.83
N LEU A 111 9.33 -1.54 -22.70
CA LEU A 111 10.47 -2.46 -22.68
C LEU A 111 10.10 -3.88 -23.12
N GLY A 112 8.96 -4.39 -22.66
CA GLY A 112 8.43 -5.71 -23.02
C GLY A 112 8.08 -5.78 -24.51
N ARG A 113 7.45 -4.72 -25.05
CA ARG A 113 7.19 -4.61 -26.49
C ARG A 113 8.48 -4.50 -27.31
N LEU A 114 9.47 -3.73 -26.84
CA LEU A 114 10.78 -3.64 -27.47
C LEU A 114 11.48 -5.01 -27.51
N MET A 115 11.50 -5.73 -26.38
CA MET A 115 12.09 -7.07 -26.30
C MET A 115 11.32 -8.07 -27.17
N ALA A 116 9.99 -7.96 -27.26
CA ALA A 116 9.19 -8.80 -28.16
C ALA A 116 9.47 -8.51 -29.65
N ALA A 117 9.85 -7.28 -30.01
CA ALA A 117 10.22 -6.93 -31.38
C ALA A 117 11.68 -7.28 -31.72
N ALA A 118 12.59 -7.22 -30.74
CA ALA A 118 14.02 -7.37 -30.96
C ALA A 118 14.56 -8.80 -30.70
N LEU A 119 13.93 -9.58 -29.81
CA LEU A 119 14.42 -10.92 -29.45
C LEU A 119 14.09 -11.96 -30.53
N PRO A 120 15.01 -12.90 -30.79
CA PRO A 120 14.80 -13.91 -31.82
C PRO A 120 13.78 -14.96 -31.38
N GLU A 121 12.88 -15.32 -32.28
CA GLU A 121 11.86 -16.39 -32.10
C GLU A 121 12.43 -17.81 -32.22
N ARG A 122 13.74 -17.93 -32.51
CA ARG A 122 14.38 -19.23 -32.74
C ARG A 122 14.29 -20.12 -31.50
N ALA A 123 13.90 -21.38 -31.72
CA ALA A 123 13.99 -22.43 -30.72
C ALA A 123 15.44 -22.84 -30.50
N PHE A 124 15.95 -22.65 -29.28
CA PHE A 124 17.24 -23.16 -28.84
C PHE A 124 17.07 -24.61 -28.36
N PHE A 125 18.07 -25.44 -28.62
CA PHE A 125 18.06 -26.86 -28.23
C PHE A 125 16.87 -27.68 -28.79
N ARG A 126 16.42 -27.35 -30.00
CA ARG A 126 15.32 -28.02 -30.71
C ARG A 126 15.44 -29.54 -30.66
N GLY A 127 14.42 -30.23 -30.15
CA GLY A 127 14.37 -31.69 -30.03
C GLY A 127 15.09 -32.28 -28.80
N ARG A 128 15.55 -31.47 -27.85
CA ARG A 128 16.05 -31.92 -26.54
C ARG A 128 15.05 -31.55 -25.44
N ARG A 129 15.18 -32.18 -24.26
CA ARG A 129 14.34 -31.90 -23.07
C ARG A 129 14.38 -30.43 -22.58
N TRP A 130 15.37 -29.65 -23.02
CA TRP A 130 15.60 -28.27 -22.60
C TRP A 130 15.38 -27.27 -23.75
N GLU A 131 14.47 -27.59 -24.68
CA GLU A 131 14.09 -26.68 -25.75
C GLU A 131 13.43 -25.43 -25.16
N PHE A 132 13.93 -24.25 -25.52
CA PHE A 132 13.32 -22.98 -25.12
C PHE A 132 13.49 -21.93 -26.21
N THR A 133 12.62 -20.92 -26.19
CA THR A 133 12.70 -19.74 -27.07
C THR A 133 12.87 -18.49 -26.22
N LEU A 134 13.63 -17.52 -26.72
CA LEU A 134 13.77 -16.21 -26.08
C LEU A 134 12.54 -15.33 -26.33
N ASN A 135 11.78 -15.64 -27.38
CA ASN A 135 10.59 -14.90 -27.77
C ASN A 135 9.49 -15.89 -28.20
N PRO A 136 8.65 -16.38 -27.26
CA PRO A 136 7.56 -17.30 -27.56
C PRO A 136 6.35 -16.64 -28.23
N GLY A 137 6.33 -15.31 -28.32
CA GLY A 137 5.21 -14.57 -28.91
C GLY A 137 5.14 -13.12 -28.40
N PRO A 138 4.05 -12.40 -28.74
CA PRO A 138 3.84 -11.03 -28.31
C PRO A 138 3.90 -10.86 -26.79
N PHE A 139 4.25 -9.65 -26.34
CA PHE A 139 4.19 -9.32 -24.92
C PHE A 139 2.74 -9.34 -24.43
N ASN A 140 2.45 -10.23 -23.48
CA ASN A 140 1.10 -10.52 -23.00
C ASN A 140 0.89 -10.07 -21.54
N VAL A 141 -0.38 -10.02 -21.13
CA VAL A 141 -0.79 -9.58 -19.78
C VAL A 141 -0.19 -10.46 -18.69
N LYS A 142 -0.13 -11.79 -18.87
CA LYS A 142 0.33 -12.72 -17.83
C LYS A 142 1.82 -12.58 -17.54
N GLU A 143 2.65 -12.47 -18.58
CA GLU A 143 4.07 -12.11 -18.44
C GLU A 143 4.22 -10.79 -17.68
N HIS A 144 3.39 -9.80 -18.02
CA HIS A 144 3.43 -8.49 -17.37
C HIS A 144 3.02 -8.56 -15.89
N VAL A 145 1.97 -9.31 -15.55
CA VAL A 145 1.53 -9.54 -14.17
C VAL A 145 2.66 -10.18 -13.35
N LEU A 146 3.34 -11.20 -13.88
CA LEU A 146 4.46 -11.82 -13.18
C LEU A 146 5.64 -10.86 -12.98
N ILE A 147 5.97 -10.03 -13.97
CA ILE A 147 7.00 -8.99 -13.82
C ILE A 147 6.63 -8.03 -12.68
N THR A 148 5.36 -7.61 -12.60
CA THR A 148 4.88 -6.73 -11.53
C THR A 148 4.89 -7.41 -10.17
N ILE A 149 4.63 -8.73 -10.08
CA ILE A 149 4.78 -9.48 -8.82
C ILE A 149 6.24 -9.45 -8.33
N PHE A 150 7.21 -9.63 -9.23
CA PHE A 150 8.63 -9.51 -8.90
C PHE A 150 8.96 -8.09 -8.43
N ALA A 151 8.48 -7.07 -9.15
CA ALA A 151 8.68 -5.68 -8.78
C ALA A 151 8.07 -5.37 -7.40
N ASN A 152 6.87 -5.89 -7.10
CA ASN A 152 6.20 -5.71 -5.82
C ASN A 152 6.96 -6.37 -4.67
N ALA A 153 7.52 -7.56 -4.90
CA ALA A 153 8.38 -8.21 -3.92
C ALA A 153 9.64 -7.39 -3.59
N GLY A 154 10.17 -6.65 -4.58
CA GLY A 154 11.29 -5.72 -4.39
C GLY A 154 10.87 -4.36 -3.80
N ALA A 155 9.63 -3.92 -4.02
CA ALA A 155 9.14 -2.63 -3.54
C ALA A 155 9.02 -2.56 -2.01
N GLY A 156 8.69 -3.68 -1.37
CA GLY A 156 8.51 -3.74 0.09
C GLY A 156 9.82 -3.49 0.86
N SER A 157 9.75 -2.62 1.87
CA SER A 157 10.87 -2.38 2.78
C SER A 157 11.06 -3.56 3.73
N VAL A 158 12.32 -3.96 3.94
CA VAL A 158 12.66 -5.09 4.82
C VAL A 158 12.87 -4.61 6.23
N PHE A 159 11.96 -4.94 7.15
CA PHE A 159 11.99 -4.46 8.54
C PHE A 159 13.33 -4.72 9.26
N ALA A 160 13.96 -5.88 9.00
CA ALA A 160 15.26 -6.24 9.59
C ALA A 160 16.41 -5.27 9.24
N ILE A 161 16.27 -4.45 8.19
CA ILE A 161 17.28 -3.42 7.87
C ILE A 161 17.39 -2.38 8.98
N ASN A 162 16.28 -2.07 9.66
CA ASN A 162 16.26 -1.11 10.76
C ASN A 162 17.16 -1.56 11.93
N LEU A 163 17.23 -2.87 12.19
CA LEU A 163 18.14 -3.43 13.19
C LEU A 163 19.60 -3.19 12.80
N VAL A 164 19.95 -3.48 11.54
CA VAL A 164 21.30 -3.26 11.03
C VAL A 164 21.68 -1.78 11.10
N THR A 165 20.75 -0.89 10.74
CA THR A 165 20.94 0.56 10.82
C THR A 165 21.10 1.05 12.24
N VAL A 166 20.27 0.59 13.18
CA VAL A 166 20.40 0.94 14.60
C VAL A 166 21.78 0.56 15.13
N LEU A 167 22.24 -0.66 14.86
CA LEU A 167 23.54 -1.13 15.35
C LEU A 167 24.71 -0.34 14.74
N ARG A 168 24.64 -0.03 13.44
CA ARG A 168 25.72 0.64 12.71
C ARG A 168 25.77 2.15 12.93
N VAL A 169 24.62 2.82 12.91
CA VAL A 169 24.50 4.29 12.95
C VAL A 169 24.38 4.80 14.38
N PHE A 170 23.53 4.18 15.20
CA PHE A 170 23.26 4.68 16.56
C PHE A 170 24.24 4.11 17.59
N TYR A 171 24.59 2.84 17.47
CA TYR A 171 25.53 2.18 18.40
C TYR A 171 26.97 2.10 17.89
N GLY A 172 27.24 2.48 16.64
CA GLY A 172 28.58 2.49 16.05
C GLY A 172 29.26 1.11 15.99
N LYS A 173 28.51 0.01 16.12
CA LYS A 173 29.07 -1.34 16.11
C LYS A 173 29.23 -1.85 14.68
N PRO A 174 30.42 -2.32 14.28
CA PRO A 174 30.62 -2.88 12.95
C PRO A 174 29.94 -4.24 12.84
N ILE A 175 29.05 -4.40 11.87
CA ILE A 175 28.44 -5.68 11.50
C ILE A 175 28.95 -6.09 10.13
N SER A 176 29.39 -7.34 10.01
CA SER A 176 29.83 -7.88 8.72
C SER A 176 28.64 -8.03 7.76
N PHE A 177 28.90 -7.83 6.46
CA PHE A 177 27.87 -7.97 5.42
C PHE A 177 27.16 -9.32 5.49
N LEU A 178 27.91 -10.42 5.68
CA LEU A 178 27.34 -11.76 5.72
C LEU A 178 26.37 -11.93 6.90
N VAL A 179 26.70 -11.41 8.08
CA VAL A 179 25.81 -11.46 9.25
C VAL A 179 24.55 -10.64 9.00
N SER A 180 24.69 -9.42 8.46
CA SER A 180 23.53 -8.60 8.07
C SER A 180 22.65 -9.30 7.04
N LEU A 181 23.26 -9.93 6.02
CA LEU A 181 22.53 -10.67 4.99
C LEU A 181 21.76 -11.85 5.57
N LEU A 182 22.37 -12.62 6.47
CA LEU A 182 21.72 -13.76 7.12
C LEU A 182 20.55 -13.30 8.01
N VAL A 183 20.71 -12.22 8.78
CA VAL A 183 19.64 -11.65 9.62
C VAL A 183 18.47 -11.15 8.77
N VAL A 184 18.77 -10.46 7.67
CA VAL A 184 17.76 -9.96 6.73
C VAL A 184 17.05 -11.13 6.03
N LEU A 185 17.81 -12.13 5.57
CA LEU A 185 17.27 -13.28 4.86
C LEU A 185 16.37 -14.14 5.75
N THR A 186 16.77 -14.43 7.00
CA THR A 186 15.95 -15.22 7.93
C THR A 186 14.63 -14.51 8.24
N SER A 187 14.65 -13.19 8.42
CA SER A 187 13.44 -12.39 8.62
C SER A 187 12.50 -12.47 7.41
N GLN A 188 13.02 -12.40 6.18
CA GLN A 188 12.21 -12.51 4.96
C GLN A 188 11.63 -13.91 4.77
N VAL A 189 12.43 -14.96 4.97
CA VAL A 189 11.99 -16.36 4.85
C VAL A 189 10.88 -16.65 5.87
N LEU A 190 10.99 -16.14 7.10
CA LEU A 190 9.94 -16.25 8.10
C LEU A 190 8.65 -15.57 7.64
N GLY A 191 8.73 -14.36 7.10
CA GLY A 191 7.58 -13.63 6.57
C GLY A 191 6.86 -14.37 5.43
N PHE A 192 7.61 -14.85 4.43
CA PHE A 192 7.04 -15.63 3.33
C PHE A 192 6.48 -16.99 3.79
N GLY A 193 7.09 -17.60 4.82
CA GLY A 193 6.56 -18.81 5.44
C GLY A 193 5.17 -18.59 6.04
N TRP A 194 4.99 -17.52 6.82
CA TRP A 194 3.68 -17.13 7.37
C TRP A 194 2.67 -16.79 6.28
N ALA A 195 3.06 -16.04 5.25
CA ALA A 195 2.19 -15.75 4.12
C ALA A 195 1.71 -17.02 3.41
N GLY A 196 2.59 -18.02 3.26
CA GLY A 196 2.24 -19.34 2.72
C GLY A 196 1.19 -20.08 3.54
N ILE A 197 1.31 -20.06 4.88
CA ILE A 197 0.34 -20.69 5.80
C ILE A 197 -1.02 -19.98 5.70
N PHE A 198 -1.04 -18.65 5.65
CA PHE A 198 -2.27 -17.87 5.63
C PHE A 198 -2.93 -17.74 4.26
N ARG A 199 -2.26 -18.12 3.16
CA ARG A 199 -2.79 -18.03 1.80
C ARG A 199 -4.18 -18.66 1.66
N ARG A 200 -4.39 -19.84 2.25
CA ARG A 200 -5.68 -20.55 2.24
C ARG A 200 -6.82 -19.77 2.89
N TYR A 201 -6.50 -18.89 3.84
CA TYR A 201 -7.48 -18.15 4.63
C TYR A 201 -7.66 -16.70 4.14
N LEU A 202 -6.60 -16.09 3.60
CA LEU A 202 -6.59 -14.65 3.24
C LEU A 202 -6.62 -14.39 1.73
N VAL A 203 -6.43 -15.41 0.89
CA VAL A 203 -6.33 -15.24 -0.57
C VAL A 203 -7.31 -16.14 -1.32
N GLU A 204 -7.43 -17.42 -0.93
CA GLU A 204 -8.33 -18.36 -1.62
C GLU A 204 -9.83 -18.04 -1.50
N PRO A 205 -10.36 -17.53 -0.36
CA PRO A 205 -11.78 -17.22 -0.26
C PRO A 205 -12.18 -16.00 -1.10
N ALA A 206 -13.19 -16.14 -1.96
CA ALA A 206 -13.68 -15.06 -2.84
C ALA A 206 -14.19 -13.81 -2.10
N ALA A 207 -14.62 -13.95 -0.84
CA ALA A 207 -15.03 -12.82 -0.01
C ALA A 207 -13.84 -11.94 0.42
N MET A 208 -12.60 -12.45 0.36
CA MET A 208 -11.41 -11.74 0.77
C MET A 208 -10.78 -11.02 -0.43
N TRP A 209 -11.06 -9.73 -0.55
CA TRP A 209 -10.56 -8.90 -1.65
C TRP A 209 -9.67 -7.77 -1.13
N TRP A 210 -8.73 -7.34 -1.97
CA TRP A 210 -7.71 -6.35 -1.61
C TRP A 210 -7.85 -5.13 -2.53
N PRO A 211 -8.43 -4.01 -2.06
CA PRO A 211 -8.74 -2.85 -2.90
C PRO A 211 -7.55 -2.31 -3.70
N SER A 212 -6.35 -2.31 -3.09
CA SER A 212 -5.11 -1.86 -3.74
C SER A 212 -4.74 -2.70 -4.99
N ASN A 213 -5.11 -3.98 -5.03
CA ASN A 213 -4.86 -4.83 -6.19
C ASN A 213 -5.78 -4.48 -7.37
N LEU A 214 -7.00 -3.99 -7.10
CA LEU A 214 -7.94 -3.59 -8.16
C LEU A 214 -7.40 -2.42 -8.99
N VAL A 215 -6.63 -1.53 -8.36
CA VAL A 215 -5.93 -0.44 -9.06
C VAL A 215 -4.92 -1.00 -10.07
N GLN A 216 -4.16 -2.04 -9.68
CA GLN A 216 -3.20 -2.70 -10.58
C GLN A 216 -3.92 -3.44 -11.72
N VAL A 217 -5.01 -4.16 -11.41
CA VAL A 217 -5.81 -4.87 -12.43
C VAL A 217 -6.39 -3.90 -13.45
N SER A 218 -7.00 -2.80 -12.98
CA SER A 218 -7.55 -1.75 -13.86
C SER A 218 -6.47 -1.17 -14.79
N LEU A 219 -5.25 -0.98 -14.29
CA LEU A 219 -4.13 -0.52 -15.11
C LEU A 219 -3.65 -1.58 -16.12
N PHE A 220 -3.62 -2.88 -15.76
CA PHE A 220 -3.29 -3.94 -16.72
C PHE A 220 -4.27 -3.94 -17.89
N ARG A 221 -5.57 -3.84 -17.59
CA ARG A 221 -6.64 -3.75 -18.58
C ARG A 221 -6.46 -2.53 -19.47
N ALA A 222 -6.26 -1.35 -18.89
CA ALA A 222 -6.02 -0.13 -19.65
C ALA A 222 -4.81 -0.19 -20.60
N LEU A 223 -3.77 -0.97 -20.25
CA LEU A 223 -2.53 -1.08 -21.03
C LEU A 223 -2.57 -2.17 -22.12
N HIS A 224 -3.40 -3.20 -21.97
CA HIS A 224 -3.42 -4.37 -22.86
C HIS A 224 -4.72 -4.56 -23.62
N GLU A 225 -5.86 -4.09 -23.09
CA GLU A 225 -7.14 -4.17 -23.80
C GLU A 225 -7.20 -3.10 -24.89
N LYS A 226 -7.71 -3.48 -26.07
CA LYS A 226 -7.97 -2.52 -27.15
C LYS A 226 -9.25 -1.77 -26.86
N GLU A 227 -9.12 -0.50 -26.48
CA GLU A 227 -10.27 0.34 -26.18
C GLU A 227 -11.01 0.77 -27.46
N ARG A 228 -12.33 0.51 -27.52
CA ARG A 228 -13.20 1.10 -28.53
C ARG A 228 -13.45 2.56 -28.17
N ARG A 229 -12.89 3.47 -28.96
CA ARG A 229 -13.01 4.93 -28.73
C ARG A 229 -14.48 5.37 -28.83
N ARG A 230 -15.05 5.83 -27.72
CA ARG A 230 -16.33 6.55 -27.73
C ARG A 230 -16.16 7.88 -28.47
N LYS A 231 -17.01 8.16 -29.48
CA LYS A 231 -16.95 9.41 -30.27
C LYS A 231 -16.98 10.62 -29.33
N GLY A 232 -15.99 11.52 -29.48
CA GLY A 232 -15.86 12.74 -28.67
C GLY A 232 -15.12 12.59 -27.33
N GLY A 233 -14.79 11.37 -26.89
CA GLY A 233 -14.05 11.12 -25.64
C GLY A 233 -12.53 10.94 -25.83
N MET A 234 -11.79 11.14 -24.74
CA MET A 234 -10.39 10.75 -24.63
C MET A 234 -10.31 9.27 -24.23
N THR A 235 -9.35 8.52 -24.80
CA THR A 235 -9.10 7.13 -24.39
C THR A 235 -8.50 7.08 -22.98
N ARG A 236 -8.67 5.97 -22.26
CA ARG A 236 -8.07 5.73 -20.94
C ARG A 236 -6.55 5.94 -20.95
N THR A 237 -5.88 5.47 -22.01
CA THR A 237 -4.43 5.65 -22.18
C THR A 237 -4.06 7.12 -22.39
N GLN A 238 -4.82 7.86 -23.19
CA GLN A 238 -4.56 9.30 -23.37
C GLN A 238 -4.79 10.09 -22.08
N PHE A 239 -5.85 9.77 -21.33
CA PHE A 239 -6.11 10.37 -20.03
C PHE A 239 -4.95 10.12 -19.07
N PHE A 240 -4.49 8.87 -18.99
CA PHE A 240 -3.34 8.49 -18.18
C PHE A 240 -2.09 9.31 -18.54
N MET A 241 -1.76 9.45 -19.83
CA MET A 241 -0.57 10.20 -20.27
C MET A 241 -0.67 11.70 -19.97
N VAL A 242 -1.86 12.30 -20.12
CA VAL A 242 -2.10 13.70 -19.75
C VAL A 242 -1.95 13.89 -18.25
N ALA A 243 -2.59 13.05 -17.44
CA ALA A 243 -2.50 13.10 -15.99
C ALA A 243 -1.05 12.90 -15.50
N PHE A 244 -0.32 11.96 -16.11
CA PHE A 244 1.09 11.72 -15.83
C PHE A 244 1.95 12.95 -16.12
N ALA A 245 1.79 13.59 -17.29
CA ALA A 245 2.53 14.79 -17.65
C ALA A 245 2.19 15.98 -16.73
N CYS A 246 0.91 16.18 -16.41
CA CYS A 246 0.47 17.21 -15.47
C CYS A 246 1.04 16.98 -14.06
N SER A 247 1.01 15.75 -13.56
CA SER A 247 1.56 15.39 -12.26
C SER A 247 3.08 15.59 -12.20
N PHE A 248 3.80 15.18 -13.27
CA PHE A 248 5.24 15.41 -13.40
C PHE A 248 5.59 16.91 -13.38
N ALA A 249 4.87 17.72 -14.16
CA ALA A 249 5.07 19.17 -14.18
C ALA A 249 4.70 19.82 -12.83
N TYR A 250 3.63 19.35 -12.18
CA TYR A 250 3.21 19.85 -10.88
C TYR A 250 4.25 19.56 -9.80
N TYR A 251 4.91 18.40 -9.80
CA TYR A 251 5.87 18.02 -8.76
C TYR A 251 7.08 18.97 -8.64
N ILE A 252 7.41 19.72 -9.71
CA ILE A 252 8.45 20.76 -9.69
C ILE A 252 8.11 21.88 -8.69
N PHE A 253 6.82 22.13 -8.44
CA PHE A 253 6.37 23.16 -7.51
C PHE A 253 6.66 22.80 -6.05
N PRO A 254 6.06 21.77 -5.44
CA PRO A 254 6.35 21.43 -4.04
C PRO A 254 7.76 20.87 -3.86
N GLY A 255 8.37 20.27 -4.90
CA GLY A 255 9.67 19.62 -4.78
C GLY A 255 10.89 20.54 -4.98
N TYR A 256 10.72 21.73 -5.53
CA TYR A 256 11.86 22.63 -5.80
C TYR A 256 11.51 24.12 -5.75
N LEU A 257 10.45 24.56 -6.43
CA LEU A 257 10.17 26.01 -6.54
C LEU A 257 9.53 26.59 -5.26
N PHE A 258 8.58 25.88 -4.68
CA PHE A 258 7.79 26.30 -3.53
C PHE A 258 7.62 25.16 -2.53
N GLU A 259 8.71 24.84 -1.81
CA GLU A 259 8.72 23.78 -0.79
C GLU A 259 7.65 23.98 0.30
N MET A 260 7.22 25.22 0.54
CA MET A 260 6.11 25.55 1.45
C MET A 260 4.79 24.84 1.11
N LEU A 261 4.59 24.43 -0.15
CA LEU A 261 3.40 23.67 -0.57
C LEU A 261 3.33 22.28 0.08
N THR A 262 4.45 21.75 0.59
CA THR A 262 4.46 20.48 1.34
C THR A 262 3.62 20.56 2.61
N SER A 263 3.70 21.68 3.34
CA SER A 263 2.96 21.88 4.58
C SER A 263 2.69 23.37 4.83
N ILE A 264 1.46 23.79 4.54
CA ILE A 264 0.96 25.13 4.80
C ILE A 264 0.30 25.14 6.19
N SER A 265 1.08 25.48 7.21
CA SER A 265 0.63 25.62 8.60
C SER A 265 0.20 27.06 8.89
N TRP A 266 -1.03 27.44 8.55
CA TRP A 266 -1.52 28.82 8.73
C TRP A 266 -1.52 29.28 10.20
N ILE A 267 -1.74 28.37 11.16
CA ILE A 267 -1.67 28.68 12.60
C ILE A 267 -0.26 29.18 12.98
N CYS A 268 0.78 28.57 12.41
CA CYS A 268 2.17 28.98 12.62
C CYS A 268 2.47 30.36 12.01
N TRP A 269 1.78 30.75 10.93
CA TRP A 269 1.93 32.08 10.33
C TRP A 269 1.24 33.18 11.13
N ILE A 270 0.08 32.88 11.72
CA ILE A 270 -0.63 33.85 12.57
C ILE A 270 0.13 34.07 13.89
N PHE A 271 0.70 33.00 14.46
CA PHE A 271 1.37 33.05 15.76
C PHE A 271 2.84 32.58 15.69
N PRO A 272 3.72 33.31 14.98
CA PRO A 272 5.08 32.85 14.70
C PRO A 272 5.94 32.71 15.97
N ALA A 273 5.73 33.60 16.96
CA ALA A 273 6.52 33.63 18.20
C ALA A 273 6.00 32.66 19.29
N SER A 274 4.82 32.06 19.13
CA SER A 274 4.22 31.20 20.15
C SER A 274 4.68 29.75 19.99
N VAL A 275 5.46 29.26 20.94
CA VAL A 275 5.91 27.85 20.96
C VAL A 275 4.73 26.88 20.96
N VAL A 276 3.66 27.20 21.70
CA VAL A 276 2.46 26.37 21.74
C VAL A 276 1.76 26.32 20.38
N ALA A 277 1.63 27.46 19.70
CA ALA A 277 1.03 27.50 18.37
C ALA A 277 1.86 26.73 17.35
N GLN A 278 3.19 26.78 17.45
CA GLN A 278 4.09 26.00 16.60
C GLN A 278 3.97 24.49 16.86
N GLN A 279 3.95 24.06 18.13
CA GLN A 279 3.81 22.64 18.48
C GLN A 279 2.44 22.07 18.09
N LEU A 280 1.39 22.88 18.12
CA LEU A 280 0.05 22.46 17.73
C LEU A 280 -0.19 22.50 16.22
N GLY A 281 0.22 23.59 15.56
CA GLY A 281 -0.13 23.88 14.17
C GLY A 281 0.87 23.41 13.12
N SER A 282 2.12 23.13 13.50
CA SER A 282 3.14 22.70 12.52
C SER A 282 2.81 21.31 12.00
N GLY A 283 2.70 21.14 10.68
CA GLY A 283 2.49 19.82 10.05
C GLY A 283 3.75 18.96 9.99
N LEU A 284 4.94 19.56 10.09
CA LEU A 284 6.23 18.85 9.97
C LEU A 284 6.95 18.63 11.32
N HIS A 285 6.61 19.43 12.33
CA HIS A 285 7.30 19.45 13.63
C HIS A 285 6.32 19.54 14.82
N GLY A 286 5.03 19.31 14.57
CA GLY A 286 3.97 19.44 15.56
C GLY A 286 2.81 18.50 15.27
N LEU A 287 1.67 18.75 15.92
CA LEU A 287 0.47 17.93 15.77
C LEU A 287 -0.29 18.17 14.44
N GLY A 288 0.08 19.20 13.67
CA GLY A 288 -0.51 19.48 12.36
C GLY A 288 -1.93 20.05 12.36
N ILE A 289 -2.39 20.66 13.46
CA ILE A 289 -3.73 21.27 13.51
C ILE A 289 -3.85 22.33 12.42
N GLY A 290 -4.78 22.10 11.49
CA GLY A 290 -5.04 23.02 10.38
C GLY A 290 -3.93 23.10 9.34
N ALA A 291 -2.91 22.23 9.38
CA ALA A 291 -1.90 22.17 8.33
C ALA A 291 -2.50 21.58 7.04
N ILE A 292 -2.22 22.22 5.91
CA ILE A 292 -2.68 21.77 4.58
C ILE A 292 -1.47 21.45 3.73
N GLY A 293 -1.35 20.20 3.28
CA GLY A 293 -0.36 19.81 2.27
C GLY A 293 -0.98 19.84 0.88
N LEU A 294 -0.24 20.35 -0.09
CA LEU A 294 -0.56 20.25 -1.53
C LEU A 294 0.42 19.34 -2.28
N ASP A 295 1.39 18.75 -1.58
CA ASP A 295 2.28 17.73 -2.11
C ASP A 295 1.70 16.33 -1.86
N TRP A 296 1.30 15.64 -2.94
CA TRP A 296 0.79 14.28 -2.86
C TRP A 296 1.78 13.31 -2.21
N SER A 297 3.10 13.47 -2.47
CA SER A 297 4.10 12.56 -1.92
C SER A 297 4.21 12.66 -0.41
N SER A 298 4.14 13.88 0.14
CA SER A 298 4.07 14.11 1.58
C SER A 298 2.75 13.63 2.19
N ILE A 299 1.61 13.77 1.51
CA ILE A 299 0.31 13.32 2.02
C ILE A 299 0.24 11.78 2.09
N SER A 300 0.80 11.09 1.09
CA SER A 300 0.72 9.63 0.99
C SER A 300 1.87 8.88 1.67
N SER A 301 2.89 9.57 2.19
CA SER A 301 4.17 8.98 2.65
C SER A 301 4.00 7.86 3.67
N TYR A 302 3.11 8.03 4.66
CA TYR A 302 2.89 7.06 5.74
C TYR A 302 1.54 6.32 5.67
N LEU A 303 0.54 6.87 4.98
CA LEU A 303 -0.80 6.28 4.90
C LEU A 303 -1.08 5.56 3.57
N GLY A 304 -0.17 5.67 2.60
CA GLY A 304 -0.39 5.22 1.24
C GLY A 304 -1.40 6.09 0.49
N SER A 305 -1.89 5.60 -0.65
CA SER A 305 -2.84 6.35 -1.48
C SER A 305 -4.28 6.22 -0.95
N PRO A 306 -4.91 7.30 -0.46
CA PRO A 306 -6.29 7.24 0.03
C PRO A 306 -7.30 6.94 -1.09
N LEU A 307 -6.92 7.13 -2.36
CA LEU A 307 -7.77 6.83 -3.52
C LEU A 307 -8.00 5.32 -3.71
N ALA A 308 -7.09 4.49 -3.22
CA ALA A 308 -7.22 3.04 -3.31
C ALA A 308 -8.02 2.45 -2.14
N SER A 309 -8.21 3.20 -1.06
CA SER A 309 -8.88 2.75 0.16
C SER A 309 -10.38 3.06 0.12
N PRO A 310 -11.25 2.14 0.55
CA PRO A 310 -12.68 2.43 0.72
C PRO A 310 -12.92 3.62 1.64
N LEU A 311 -13.94 4.43 1.34
CA LEU A 311 -14.23 5.66 2.08
C LEU A 311 -14.49 5.40 3.57
N PHE A 312 -15.19 4.31 3.91
CA PHE A 312 -15.48 3.97 5.31
C PHE A 312 -14.19 3.69 6.11
N ALA A 313 -13.19 3.06 5.48
CA ALA A 313 -11.92 2.73 6.11
C ALA A 313 -11.12 4.02 6.35
N THR A 314 -11.08 4.89 5.35
CA THR A 314 -10.45 6.22 5.46
C THR A 314 -11.11 7.08 6.54
N ALA A 315 -12.44 7.07 6.62
CA ALA A 315 -13.17 7.80 7.67
C ALA A 315 -12.88 7.24 9.08
N ASN A 316 -12.77 5.92 9.24
CA ASN A 316 -12.44 5.29 10.51
C ASN A 316 -11.01 5.68 10.96
N ILE A 317 -10.03 5.62 10.05
CA ILE A 317 -8.67 6.09 10.32
C ILE A 317 -8.67 7.58 10.70
N ALA A 318 -9.44 8.42 10.00
CA ALA A 318 -9.53 9.86 10.30
C ALA A 318 -10.11 10.13 11.70
N VAL A 319 -11.15 9.40 12.12
CA VAL A 319 -11.71 9.49 13.47
C VAL A 319 -10.70 9.02 14.52
N GLY A 320 -10.04 7.88 14.28
CA GLY A 320 -8.99 7.37 15.15
C GLY A 320 -7.83 8.36 15.31
N PHE A 321 -7.38 8.94 14.19
CA PHE A 321 -6.38 10.01 14.15
C PHE A 321 -6.81 11.22 14.97
N PHE A 322 -8.05 11.71 14.79
CA PHE A 322 -8.57 12.84 15.54
C PHE A 322 -8.56 12.58 17.05
N ILE A 323 -9.06 11.43 17.49
CA ILE A 323 -9.08 11.04 18.90
C ILE A 323 -7.65 10.95 19.44
N TYR A 324 -6.76 10.28 18.72
CA TYR A 324 -5.39 10.07 19.15
C TYR A 324 -4.58 11.38 19.23
N ILE A 325 -4.53 12.14 18.13
CA ILE A 325 -3.67 13.31 17.98
C ILE A 325 -4.24 14.53 18.68
N TYR A 326 -5.56 14.77 18.56
CA TYR A 326 -6.15 16.04 19.00
C TYR A 326 -6.88 15.94 20.35
N LEU A 327 -7.14 14.73 20.85
CA LEU A 327 -7.77 14.54 22.16
C LEU A 327 -6.81 13.90 23.16
N VAL A 328 -6.41 12.64 22.93
CA VAL A 328 -5.64 11.85 23.91
C VAL A 328 -4.25 12.44 24.15
N THR A 329 -3.52 12.76 23.08
CA THR A 329 -2.14 13.28 23.19
C THR A 329 -2.09 14.63 23.94
N PRO A 330 -2.92 15.64 23.58
CA PRO A 330 -3.11 16.83 24.37
C PRO A 330 -3.44 16.56 25.84
N ILE A 331 -4.51 15.81 26.11
CA ILE A 331 -4.96 15.56 27.49
C ILE A 331 -3.80 14.98 28.31
N ALA A 332 -3.12 13.94 27.81
CA ALA A 332 -2.00 13.33 28.52
C ALA A 332 -0.85 14.34 28.77
N TYR A 333 -0.53 15.20 27.81
CA TYR A 333 0.51 16.21 27.95
C TYR A 333 0.15 17.30 28.98
N TRP A 334 -1.07 17.85 28.89
CA TRP A 334 -1.53 18.89 29.80
C TRP A 334 -1.78 18.37 31.21
N PHE A 335 -2.17 17.11 31.40
CA PHE A 335 -2.22 16.48 32.73
C PHE A 335 -0.84 16.06 33.27
N ASN A 336 0.24 16.34 32.52
CA ASN A 336 1.61 16.03 32.89
C ASN A 336 1.83 14.54 33.20
N VAL A 337 1.14 13.66 32.47
CA VAL A 337 1.30 12.21 32.61
C VAL A 337 2.72 11.85 32.18
N TYR A 338 3.46 11.12 33.02
CA TYR A 338 4.89 10.81 32.82
C TYR A 338 5.81 12.02 32.69
N GLU A 339 5.53 13.10 33.42
CA GLU A 339 6.35 14.33 33.40
C GLU A 339 6.47 14.94 31.99
N ALA A 340 5.42 14.72 31.18
CA ALA A 340 5.32 15.12 29.78
C ALA A 340 5.77 16.54 29.47
N ARG A 341 5.51 17.50 30.36
CA ARG A 341 5.80 18.92 30.13
C ARG A 341 7.28 19.26 30.11
N ASN A 342 8.16 18.34 30.51
CA ASN A 342 9.62 18.55 30.50
C ASN A 342 10.22 18.43 29.08
N PHE A 343 9.46 17.92 28.11
CA PHE A 343 9.91 17.69 26.73
C PHE A 343 8.83 18.07 25.71
N PRO A 344 9.13 18.17 24.40
CA PRO A 344 8.16 18.54 23.38
C PRO A 344 7.00 17.54 23.27
N ILE A 345 5.78 18.02 22.97
CA ILE A 345 4.59 17.18 22.76
C ILE A 345 4.83 16.15 21.64
N PHE A 346 5.46 16.60 20.55
CA PHE A 346 5.78 15.83 19.37
C PHE A 346 7.30 15.75 19.19
N SER A 347 7.87 14.56 19.36
CA SER A 347 9.28 14.27 19.06
C SER A 347 9.52 12.77 19.00
N ASP A 348 10.41 12.35 18.10
CA ASP A 348 11.01 11.02 18.00
C ASP A 348 12.25 10.85 18.90
N GLY A 349 12.68 11.92 19.56
CA GLY A 349 13.85 11.94 20.43
C GLY A 349 13.66 11.24 21.77
N LEU A 350 14.79 10.88 22.38
CA LEU A 350 14.85 10.33 23.73
C LEU A 350 15.39 11.39 24.70
N PHE A 351 14.80 11.46 25.89
CA PHE A 351 15.05 12.53 26.85
C PHE A 351 15.44 12.01 28.24
N THR A 352 16.18 12.83 28.99
CA THR A 352 16.36 12.70 30.44
C THR A 352 15.17 13.32 31.18
N ALA A 353 15.06 13.11 32.49
CA ALA A 353 14.02 13.75 33.32
C ALA A 353 14.03 15.30 33.21
N THR A 354 15.19 15.89 32.91
CA THR A 354 15.36 17.34 32.74
C THR A 354 15.09 17.86 31.32
N GLY A 355 14.67 16.99 30.39
CA GLY A 355 14.37 17.34 29.01
C GLY A 355 15.58 17.44 28.08
N GLN A 356 16.79 17.05 28.53
CA GLN A 356 17.96 16.99 27.68
C GLN A 356 17.97 15.70 26.84
N LYS A 357 18.66 15.72 25.69
CA LYS A 357 18.79 14.52 24.86
C LYS A 357 19.51 13.41 25.63
N TYR A 358 18.92 12.22 25.66
CA TYR A 358 19.49 11.07 26.34
C TYR A 358 20.65 10.47 25.55
N ASN A 359 21.77 10.22 26.22
CA ASN A 359 22.90 9.56 25.59
C ASN A 359 22.76 8.04 25.68
N ILE A 360 22.38 7.40 24.58
CA ILE A 360 22.18 5.94 24.52
C ILE A 360 23.52 5.20 24.66
N SER A 361 24.61 5.78 24.16
CA SER A 361 25.93 5.14 24.23
C SER A 361 26.51 5.07 25.64
N SER A 362 26.00 5.86 26.60
CA SER A 362 26.50 5.84 27.97
C SER A 362 25.93 4.72 28.83
N ILE A 363 24.92 3.98 28.35
CA ILE A 363 24.28 2.87 29.09
C ILE A 363 24.59 1.51 28.44
N VAL A 364 25.52 1.48 27.49
CA VAL A 364 25.96 0.27 26.81
C VAL A 364 27.47 0.19 26.89
N ASP A 365 27.99 -0.96 27.34
CA ASP A 365 29.41 -1.18 27.51
C ASP A 365 30.15 -1.48 26.18
N SER A 366 31.47 -1.68 26.28
CA SER A 366 32.33 -2.05 25.14
C SER A 366 31.90 -3.36 24.47
N GLU A 367 31.34 -4.29 25.24
CA GLU A 367 30.89 -5.62 24.84
C GLU A 367 29.44 -5.64 24.30
N PHE A 368 28.76 -4.47 24.26
CA PHE A 368 27.37 -4.33 23.86
C PHE A 368 26.36 -4.94 24.85
N HIS A 369 26.72 -5.04 26.12
CA HIS A 369 25.79 -5.32 27.20
C HIS A 369 25.23 -4.03 27.81
N PHE A 370 24.06 -4.16 28.40
CA PHE A 370 23.41 -3.09 29.14
C PHE A 370 24.15 -2.85 30.47
N ASP A 371 24.64 -1.62 30.67
CA ASP A 371 25.28 -1.20 31.92
C ASP A 371 24.22 -0.64 32.89
N ALA A 372 23.78 -1.50 33.81
CA ALA A 372 22.80 -1.15 34.82
C ALA A 372 23.27 -0.03 35.77
N ASN A 373 24.57 0.02 36.11
CA ASN A 373 25.11 1.04 37.01
C ASN A 373 25.12 2.42 36.33
N ALA A 374 25.51 2.46 35.05
CA ALA A 374 25.46 3.69 34.27
C ALA A 374 24.01 4.15 34.05
N TYR A 375 23.07 3.22 33.85
CA TYR A 375 21.65 3.53 33.76
C TYR A 375 21.10 4.12 35.07
N GLU A 376 21.40 3.52 36.22
CA GLU A 376 20.99 4.05 37.52
C GLU A 376 21.53 5.48 37.77
N LYS A 377 22.75 5.75 37.32
CA LYS A 377 23.37 7.07 37.42
C LYS A 377 22.76 8.11 36.47
N ASN A 378 22.48 7.71 35.22
CA ASN A 378 21.92 8.59 34.20
C ASN A 378 20.40 8.80 34.36
N GLY A 379 19.74 7.91 35.10
CA GLY A 379 18.32 7.92 35.31
C GLY A 379 17.53 7.30 34.15
N PRO A 380 16.19 7.18 34.33
CA PRO A 380 15.33 6.57 33.34
C PRO A 380 15.25 7.39 32.05
N LEU A 381 14.96 6.67 30.97
CA LEU A 381 14.71 7.23 29.65
C LEU A 381 13.26 7.76 29.57
N TYR A 382 13.10 8.95 29.01
CA TYR A 382 11.79 9.55 28.74
C TYR A 382 11.58 9.72 27.23
N ILE A 383 10.32 9.65 26.80
CA ILE A 383 9.89 9.82 25.40
C ILE A 383 8.72 10.80 25.36
N SER A 384 8.53 11.45 24.21
CA SER A 384 7.43 12.41 24.04
C SER A 384 6.06 11.76 24.29
N THR A 385 5.08 12.58 24.69
CA THR A 385 3.71 12.09 24.92
C THR A 385 3.11 11.46 23.65
N PHE A 386 3.33 12.09 22.50
CA PHE A 386 2.94 11.53 21.20
C PHE A 386 3.52 10.12 21.01
N PHE A 387 4.82 9.95 21.30
CA PHE A 387 5.49 8.67 21.10
C PHE A 387 5.01 7.60 22.10
N ALA A 388 4.83 7.97 23.37
CA ALA A 388 4.32 7.06 24.39
C ALA A 388 2.90 6.57 24.08
N VAL A 389 2.00 7.48 23.70
CA VAL A 389 0.61 7.14 23.36
C VAL A 389 0.56 6.30 22.07
N SER A 390 1.40 6.60 21.07
CA SER A 390 1.55 5.77 19.87
C SER A 390 1.87 4.32 20.21
N TYR A 391 2.87 4.08 21.06
CA TYR A 391 3.24 2.74 21.50
C TYR A 391 2.10 2.06 22.27
N GLY A 392 1.46 2.79 23.19
CA GLY A 392 0.33 2.28 23.97
C GLY A 392 -0.83 1.82 23.07
N LEU A 393 -1.19 2.63 22.07
CA LEU A 393 -2.22 2.28 21.09
C LEU A 393 -1.79 1.11 20.20
N GLY A 394 -0.50 1.02 19.84
CA GLY A 394 0.05 -0.11 19.11
C GLY A 394 -0.15 -1.44 19.85
N PHE A 395 0.14 -1.48 21.15
CA PHE A 395 -0.14 -2.66 21.98
C PHE A 395 -1.64 -2.93 22.14
N ALA A 396 -2.44 -1.88 22.33
CA ALA A 396 -3.89 -1.99 22.45
C ALA A 396 -4.54 -2.55 21.17
N CYS A 397 -3.98 -2.26 19.99
CA CYS A 397 -4.48 -2.75 18.71
C CYS A 397 -4.51 -4.29 18.67
N LEU A 398 -3.47 -4.97 19.16
CA LEU A 398 -3.42 -6.44 19.21
C LEU A 398 -4.56 -7.03 20.04
N THR A 399 -4.79 -6.47 21.23
CA THR A 399 -5.89 -6.90 22.10
C THR A 399 -7.24 -6.54 21.49
N ALA A 400 -7.35 -5.35 20.87
CA ALA A 400 -8.55 -4.92 20.18
C ALA A 400 -8.94 -5.87 19.04
N THR A 401 -7.98 -6.41 18.28
CA THR A 401 -8.25 -7.43 17.25
C THR A 401 -8.87 -8.68 17.86
N ILE A 402 -8.33 -9.19 18.97
CA ILE A 402 -8.88 -10.38 19.65
C ILE A 402 -10.30 -10.09 20.14
N VAL A 403 -10.51 -8.95 20.81
CA VAL A 403 -11.84 -8.54 21.31
C VAL A 403 -12.83 -8.36 20.16
N HIS A 404 -12.40 -7.77 19.05
CA HIS A 404 -13.21 -7.59 17.85
C HIS A 404 -13.66 -8.95 17.29
N VAL A 405 -12.74 -9.91 17.15
CA VAL A 405 -13.08 -11.26 16.70
C VAL A 405 -14.06 -11.94 17.65
N ILE A 406 -13.87 -11.84 18.96
CA ILE A 406 -14.77 -12.42 19.96
C ILE A 406 -16.18 -11.81 19.87
N LEU A 407 -16.28 -10.48 19.79
CA LEU A 407 -17.57 -9.79 19.82
C LEU A 407 -18.37 -9.98 18.51
N PHE A 408 -17.70 -9.89 17.35
CA PHE A 408 -18.37 -9.90 16.05
C PHE A 408 -18.42 -11.29 15.43
N HIS A 409 -17.39 -12.11 15.62
CA HIS A 409 -17.26 -13.43 15.01
C HIS A 409 -17.28 -14.58 16.02
N GLY A 410 -17.30 -14.31 17.33
CA GLY A 410 -17.22 -15.35 18.36
C GLY A 410 -18.36 -16.36 18.29
N ARG A 411 -19.59 -15.92 17.98
CA ARG A 411 -20.74 -16.84 17.81
C ARG A 411 -20.50 -17.84 16.68
N TYR A 412 -19.97 -17.37 15.56
CA TYR A 412 -19.63 -18.21 14.40
C TYR A 412 -18.49 -19.18 14.73
N VAL A 413 -17.46 -18.72 15.42
CA VAL A 413 -16.33 -19.56 15.87
C VAL A 413 -16.81 -20.66 16.83
N ILE A 414 -17.67 -20.32 17.79
CA ILE A 414 -18.25 -21.29 18.75
C ILE A 414 -19.10 -22.34 18.01
N SER A 415 -19.97 -21.93 17.08
CA SER A 415 -20.77 -22.90 16.31
C SER A 415 -19.89 -23.84 15.48
N LEU A 416 -18.82 -23.33 14.87
CA LEU A 416 -17.90 -24.14 14.08
C LEU A 416 -17.13 -25.14 14.95
N SER A 417 -16.73 -24.74 16.16
CA SER A 417 -16.05 -25.60 17.12
C SER A 417 -16.95 -26.71 17.68
N ALA A 418 -18.24 -26.41 17.89
CA ALA A 418 -19.23 -27.40 18.33
C ALA A 418 -19.49 -28.46 17.24
N SER A 419 -19.48 -28.08 15.97
CA SER A 419 -19.62 -28.99 14.82
C SER A 419 -18.39 -29.87 14.56
N PHE A 420 -17.23 -29.58 15.16
CA PHE A 420 -16.00 -30.37 15.00
C PHE A 420 -15.81 -31.42 16.10
N VAL A 421 -16.58 -31.31 17.20
CA VAL A 421 -16.55 -32.23 18.36
C VAL A 421 -17.65 -33.31 18.27
N LEU A 422 -18.60 -33.16 17.33
CA LEU A 422 -19.57 -34.17 16.90
C LEU A 422 -19.10 -34.78 15.58
#